data_AF-A0A7Z7MWD7-F1
#
_entry.id   AF-A0A7Z7MWD7-F1
#
_cell.length_a   1.000
_cell.length_b   1.000
_cell.length_c   1.000
_cell.angle_alpha   90.00
_cell.angle_beta   90.00
_cell.angle_gamma   90.00
#
_symmetry.space_group_name_H-M   'P 1'
#
loop_
_entity.id
_entity.type
_entity.pdbx_description
1 polymer ?
#
loop_
_entity_poly.entity_id
_entity_poly.type
_entity_poly.pdbx_seq_one_letter_code
_entity_poly.pdbx_strand_id
1 'polypeptide(L)' 'MNKGFGLVVLVAAVLLSACSDGVPHVEDPHHPVDADGNPIKGSEFLMKYCAGKSHNETCAKVATAVSADSTKGEMPKGW' A
#
# COMPACT_ATOMS: atom_id res chain seq x y z
N MET A 1 45.59 -5.40 36.29
CA MET A 1 44.68 -6.26 35.52
C MET A 1 43.31 -5.99 36.14
N ASN A 2 42.28 -5.42 35.50
CA ASN A 2 41.72 -5.69 34.17
C ASN A 2 41.19 -4.39 33.56
N LYS A 3 41.33 -4.32 32.25
CA LYS A 3 41.07 -3.24 31.31
C LYS A 3 39.65 -3.41 30.76
N GLY A 4 38.89 -2.33 30.60
CA GLY A 4 37.61 -2.43 29.87
C GLY A 4 36.62 -1.29 30.06
N PHE A 5 37.04 -0.05 29.78
CA PHE A 5 36.09 0.97 29.31
C PHE A 5 35.59 0.51 27.93
N GLY A 6 34.28 0.31 27.80
CA GLY A 6 33.65 -0.17 26.57
C GLY A 6 32.26 0.42 26.41
N LEU A 7 32.22 1.74 26.19
CA LEU A 7 31.14 2.41 25.44
C LEU A 7 30.98 1.73 24.07
N VAL A 8 29.85 1.97 23.39
CA VAL A 8 29.55 1.59 21.98
C VAL A 8 28.90 0.18 21.91
N VAL A 9 27.65 -0.03 21.47
CA VAL A 9 26.86 0.60 20.41
C VAL A 9 25.37 0.49 20.80
N LEU A 10 24.65 1.62 20.75
CA LEU A 10 23.20 1.62 20.58
C LEU A 10 22.85 0.64 19.48
N VAL A 11 22.15 -0.45 19.79
CA VAL A 11 21.50 -1.28 18.78
C VAL A 11 20.38 -0.42 18.21
N ALA A 12 20.76 0.50 17.31
CA ALA A 12 19.91 1.05 16.30
C ALA A 12 19.46 -0.17 15.51
N ALA A 13 18.32 -0.73 15.93
CA ALA A 13 17.48 -1.52 15.06
C ALA A 13 17.09 -0.58 13.92
N VAL A 14 18.00 -0.47 12.95
CA VAL A 14 17.71 -0.06 11.59
C VAL A 14 16.81 -1.17 11.08
N LEU A 15 15.54 -1.13 11.50
CA LEU A 15 14.47 -1.80 10.79
C LEU A 15 14.46 -1.10 9.44
N LEU A 16 15.17 -1.77 8.54
CA LEU A 16 15.20 -1.62 7.11
C LEU A 16 14.04 -0.74 6.68
N SER A 17 14.37 0.51 6.36
CA SER A 17 13.59 1.32 5.47
C SER A 17 13.51 0.56 4.14
N ALA A 18 12.65 -0.46 4.10
CA ALA A 18 11.85 -0.67 2.92
C ALA A 18 11.11 0.66 2.78
N CYS A 19 11.74 1.56 2.04
CA CYS A 19 11.10 2.68 1.38
C CYS A 19 10.18 2.06 0.31
N SER A 20 9.29 1.16 0.74
CA SER A 20 8.06 0.90 0.04
C SER A 20 7.41 2.26 -0.03
N ASP A 21 6.84 2.61 -1.17
CA ASP A 21 6.33 3.94 -1.47
C ASP A 21 5.16 4.34 -0.54
N GLY A 22 5.03 3.81 0.68
CA GLY A 22 3.88 3.95 1.56
C GLY A 22 2.64 3.22 1.04
N VAL A 23 2.76 2.49 -0.06
CA VAL A 23 1.66 1.74 -0.68
C VAL A 23 1.67 0.30 -0.14
N PRO A 24 0.61 -0.14 0.55
CA PRO A 24 0.48 -1.53 0.98
C PRO A 24 0.49 -2.48 -0.22
N HIS A 25 1.01 -3.69 -0.01
CA HIS A 25 0.87 -4.75 -1.01
C HIS A 25 -0.60 -5.17 -1.11
N VAL A 26 -1.08 -5.39 -2.33
CA VAL A 26 -2.45 -5.85 -2.59
C VAL A 26 -2.38 -7.06 -3.49
N GLU A 27 -2.82 -8.22 -2.99
CA GLU A 27 -2.92 -9.45 -3.77
C GLU A 27 -4.12 -9.40 -4.73
N ASP A 28 -5.28 -8.94 -4.24
CA ASP A 28 -6.50 -8.76 -5.05
C ASP A 28 -6.86 -7.27 -5.18
N PRO A 29 -6.69 -6.64 -6.36
CA PRO A 29 -7.01 -5.24 -6.60
C PRO A 29 -8.50 -4.88 -6.40
N HIS A 30 -9.42 -5.84 -6.46
CA HIS A 30 -10.85 -5.61 -6.19
C HIS A 30 -11.16 -5.59 -4.69
N HIS A 31 -10.29 -6.17 -3.86
CA HIS A 31 -10.43 -6.23 -2.40
C HIS A 31 -9.13 -5.78 -1.72
N PRO A 32 -8.74 -4.50 -1.87
CA PRO A 32 -7.51 -4.02 -1.28
C PRO A 32 -7.57 -4.00 0.25
N VAL A 33 -6.40 -4.08 0.87
CA VAL A 33 -6.22 -3.98 2.32
C VAL A 33 -5.36 -2.77 2.68
N ASP A 34 -5.55 -2.24 3.87
CA ASP A 34 -4.72 -1.17 4.43
C ASP A 34 -3.35 -1.69 4.89
N ALA A 35 -2.53 -0.80 5.46
CA ALA A 35 -1.19 -1.14 5.94
C ALA A 35 -1.20 -2.15 7.11
N ASP A 36 -2.33 -2.30 7.81
CA ASP A 36 -2.53 -3.23 8.92
C ASP A 36 -3.17 -4.55 8.44
N GLY A 37 -3.46 -4.68 7.14
CA GLY A 37 -4.08 -5.86 6.53
C GLY A 37 -5.61 -5.88 6.62
N ASN A 38 -6.26 -4.78 7.01
CA ASN A 38 -7.71 -4.71 7.08
C ASN A 38 -8.30 -4.34 5.72
N PRO A 39 -9.43 -4.95 5.31
CA PRO A 39 -10.11 -4.58 4.07
C PRO A 39 -10.47 -3.10 4.02
N ILE A 40 -10.20 -2.46 2.87
CA ILE A 40 -10.51 -1.05 2.62
C ILE A 40 -11.13 -0.90 1.22
N LYS A 41 -11.94 0.14 1.01
CA LYS A 41 -12.50 0.43 -0.32
C LYS A 41 -11.38 0.84 -1.28
N GLY A 42 -11.47 0.42 -2.54
CA GLY A 42 -10.48 0.78 -3.56
C GLY A 42 -10.31 2.30 -3.76
N SER A 43 -11.40 3.07 -3.76
CA SER A 43 -11.32 4.54 -3.83
C SER A 43 -10.61 5.16 -2.63
N GLU A 44 -10.84 4.61 -1.44
CA GLU A 44 -10.20 5.08 -0.20
C GLU A 44 -8.72 4.67 -0.15
N PHE A 45 -8.38 3.47 -0.65
CA PHE A 45 -7.01 3.03 -0.84
C PHE A 45 -6.24 3.99 -1.76
N LEU A 46 -6.81 4.35 -2.90
CA LEU A 46 -6.18 5.29 -3.84
C LEU A 46 -5.96 6.67 -3.22
N MET A 47 -6.94 7.18 -2.48
CA MET A 47 -6.83 8.48 -1.83
C MET A 47 -5.76 8.48 -0.73
N LYS A 48 -5.71 7.41 0.09
CA LYS A 48 -4.84 7.32 1.27
C LYS A 48 -3.40 6.97 0.92
N TYR A 49 -3.22 6.06 -0.05
CA TYR A 49 -1.92 5.47 -0.33
C TYR A 49 -1.33 5.88 -1.68
N CYS A 50 -2.14 6.30 -2.67
CA CYS A 50 -1.68 6.52 -4.04
C CYS A 50 -1.53 7.99 -4.45
N ALA A 51 -1.80 8.93 -3.53
CA ALA A 51 -1.61 10.35 -3.78
C ALA A 51 -0.14 10.67 -4.14
N GLY A 52 0.08 11.22 -5.34
CA GLY A 52 1.42 11.54 -5.84
C GLY A 52 2.24 10.34 -6.33
N LYS A 53 1.65 9.13 -6.40
CA LYS A 53 2.33 7.87 -6.71
C LYS A 53 1.77 7.22 -7.96
N SER A 54 1.61 8.01 -9.02
CA SER A 54 1.02 7.58 -10.30
C SER A 54 1.81 6.46 -10.99
N HIS A 55 3.09 6.29 -10.69
CA HIS A 55 3.94 5.23 -11.24
C HIS A 55 3.93 3.93 -10.41
N ASN A 56 3.24 3.90 -9.27
CA ASN A 56 3.16 2.69 -8.45
C ASN A 56 2.20 1.67 -9.09
N GLU A 57 2.72 0.46 -9.36
CA GLU A 57 1.97 -0.60 -10.03
C GLU A 57 0.70 -1.01 -9.26
N THR A 58 0.76 -1.10 -7.93
CA THR A 58 -0.39 -1.43 -7.09
C THR A 58 -1.48 -0.37 -7.22
N CYS A 59 -1.11 0.90 -7.23
CA CYS A 59 -2.03 2.01 -7.43
C CYS A 59 -2.72 1.94 -8.80
N ALA A 60 -1.98 1.61 -9.86
CA ALA A 60 -2.55 1.42 -11.19
C ALA A 60 -3.57 0.28 -11.22
N LYS A 61 -3.24 -0.88 -10.63
CA LYS A 61 -4.14 -2.04 -10.57
C LYS A 61 -5.43 -1.74 -9.81
N VAL A 62 -5.33 -1.11 -8.64
CA VAL A 62 -6.51 -0.75 -7.83
C VAL A 62 -7.37 0.30 -8.56
N ALA A 63 -6.76 1.27 -9.24
CA ALA A 63 -7.50 2.25 -10.06
C ALA A 63 -8.26 1.59 -11.21
N THR A 64 -7.64 0.62 -11.89
CA THR A 64 -8.31 -0.17 -12.93
C THR A 64 -9.49 -0.97 -12.36
N ALA A 65 -9.31 -1.63 -11.21
CA ALA A 65 -10.37 -2.40 -10.56
C ALA A 65 -11.57 -1.51 -10.18
N VAL A 66 -11.32 -0.36 -9.54
CA VAL A 66 -12.36 0.63 -9.21
C VAL A 66 -13.10 1.11 -10.46
N SER A 67 -12.39 1.37 -11.56
CA SER A 67 -13.00 1.80 -12.82
C SER A 67 -13.86 0.69 -13.46
N ALA A 68 -13.38 -0.55 -13.43
CA ALA A 68 -14.11 -1.71 -13.96
C ALA A 68 -15.39 -1.97 -13.17
N ASP A 69 -15.34 -1.87 -11.84
CA ASP A 69 -16.51 -2.06 -10.99
C ASP A 69 -17.51 -0.90 -11.14
N SER A 70 -17.03 0.33 -11.38
CA SER A 70 -17.90 1.46 -11.72
C SER A 70 -18.60 1.26 -13.08
N THR A 71 -17.95 0.58 -14.03
CA THR A 71 -18.50 0.31 -15.37
C THR A 71 -19.46 -0.89 -15.39
N LYS A 72 -19.42 -1.75 -14.37
CA LYS A 72 -20.50 -2.74 -14.15
C LYS A 72 -21.81 -2.09 -13.70
N GLY A 73 -21.75 -0.83 -13.27
CA GLY A 73 -22.92 0.01 -13.09
C GLY A 73 -23.52 0.38 -14.45
N GLU A 74 -24.72 -0.13 -14.70
CA GLU A 74 -25.64 0.31 -15.75
C GLU A 74 -25.20 0.00 -17.18
N MET A 75 -25.19 -1.29 -17.54
CA MET A 75 -25.55 -1.65 -18.91
C MET A 75 -27.05 -1.32 -19.05
N PRO A 76 -27.46 -0.30 -19.83
CA PRO A 76 -28.87 0.02 -20.00
C PRO A 76 -29.56 -1.23 -20.54
N LYS A 77 -30.52 -1.75 -19.76
CA LYS A 77 -31.41 -2.82 -20.19
C LYS A 77 -32.35 -2.22 -21.23
N GLY A 78 -31.91 -2.19 -22.48
CA GLY A 78 -32.69 -1.59 -23.56
C GLY A 78 -32.05 -1.79 -24.92
N TRP A 79 -32.06 -3.05 -25.38
CA TRP A 79 -32.44 -3.34 -26.76
C TRP A 79 -33.93 -3.04 -26.94
#